data_AF-A0A355T725-F1
#
_entry.id   AF-A0A355T725-F1
#
_cell.length_a   1.000
_cell.length_b   1.000
_cell.length_c   1.000
_cell.angle_alpha   90.00
_cell.angle_beta   90.00
_cell.angle_gamma   90.00
#
_symmetry.space_group_name_H-M   'P 1'
#
loop_
_entity.id
_entity.type
_entity.pdbx_description
1 polymer ?
#
loop_
_entity_poly.entity_id
_entity_poly.type
_entity_poly.pdbx_seq_one_letter_code
_entity_poly.pdbx_strand_id
1 'polypeptide(L)'
;MTRSKLIDDLWDYLDGQLDDERTAEIETALQGDADLRETLEEIRAHHKILSRTGEEVLKEEVPARLKRIVENGRLSRKKKMH
;
A
#
# COMPACT_ATOMS: atom_id res chain seq x y z
N MET A 1 10.18 -21.04 -4.19
CA MET A 1 9.87 -19.60 -4.29
C MET A 1 11.10 -18.89 -4.83
N THR A 2 10.96 -18.02 -5.83
CA THR A 2 12.11 -17.27 -6.37
C THR A 2 12.40 -16.05 -5.49
N ARG A 3 13.66 -15.60 -5.44
CA ARG A 3 14.06 -14.44 -4.61
C ARG A 3 13.31 -13.16 -4.99
N SER A 4 12.97 -12.98 -6.26
CA SER A 4 12.14 -11.86 -6.74
C SER A 4 10.75 -11.88 -6.10
N LYS A 5 10.08 -13.04 -6.12
CA LYS A 5 8.74 -13.17 -5.56
C LYS A 5 8.73 -12.87 -4.05
N LEU A 6 9.76 -13.30 -3.32
CA LEU A 6 9.90 -13.00 -1.89
C LEU A 6 9.99 -11.50 -1.61
N ILE A 7 10.71 -10.76 -2.44
CA ILE A 7 10.83 -9.31 -2.27
C ILE A 7 9.48 -8.63 -2.52
N ASP A 8 8.75 -9.06 -3.56
CA ASP A 8 7.40 -8.56 -3.83
C ASP A 8 6.46 -8.84 -2.65
N ASP A 9 6.48 -10.07 -2.11
CA ASP A 9 5.69 -10.43 -0.93
C ASP A 9 6.06 -9.59 0.32
N LEU A 10 7.33 -9.18 0.50
CA LEU A 10 7.73 -8.31 1.62
C LEU A 10 7.21 -6.87 1.45
N TRP A 11 7.11 -6.38 0.21
CA TRP A 11 6.46 -5.10 -0.07
C TRP A 11 4.95 -5.17 0.22
N ASP A 12 4.29 -6.21 -0.29
CA ASP A 12 2.85 -6.40 -0.06
C ASP A 12 2.54 -6.62 1.44
N TYR A 13 3.44 -7.28 2.18
CA TYR A 13 3.36 -7.42 3.63
C TYR A 13 3.40 -6.07 4.35
N LEU A 14 4.31 -5.16 3.94
CA LEU A 14 4.40 -3.81 4.52
C LEU A 14 3.19 -2.93 4.17
N ASP A 15 2.64 -3.10 2.96
CA ASP A 15 1.44 -2.38 2.51
C ASP A 15 0.13 -2.98 3.06
N GLY A 16 0.20 -4.13 3.73
CA GLY A 16 -0.96 -4.84 4.28
C GLY A 16 -1.88 -5.41 3.19
N GLN A 17 -1.33 -5.76 2.03
CA GLN A 17 -2.07 -6.28 0.87
C GLN A 17 -2.11 -7.81 0.78
N LEU A 18 -1.34 -8.49 1.63
CA LEU A 18 -1.38 -9.95 1.73
C LEU A 18 -2.65 -10.43 2.42
N ASP A 19 -3.10 -11.63 2.07
CA ASP A 19 -4.11 -12.36 2.83
C ASP A 19 -3.53 -12.94 4.13
N ASP A 20 -4.40 -13.41 5.02
CA ASP A 20 -4.02 -13.90 6.35
C ASP A 20 -3.08 -15.12 6.27
N GLU A 21 -3.29 -16.01 5.29
CA GLU A 21 -2.47 -17.20 5.08
C GLU A 21 -1.05 -16.81 4.68
N ARG A 22 -0.93 -15.94 3.69
CA ARG A 22 0.36 -15.48 3.19
C ARG A 22 1.10 -14.61 4.20
N THR A 23 0.38 -13.81 4.97
CA THR A 23 0.92 -13.03 6.09
C THR A 23 1.56 -13.96 7.12
N ALA A 24 0.88 -15.02 7.54
CA ALA A 24 1.41 -15.99 8.52
C ALA A 24 2.65 -16.73 7.99
N GLU A 25 2.70 -17.06 6.70
CA GLU A 25 3.88 -17.67 6.07
C GLU A 25 5.09 -16.74 6.10
N ILE A 26 4.91 -15.45 5.81
CA ILE A 26 5.98 -14.44 5.86
C ILE A 26 6.44 -14.23 7.30
N GLU A 27 5.52 -14.11 8.26
CA GLU A 27 5.87 -13.98 9.69
C GLU A 27 6.67 -15.18 10.20
N THR A 28 6.28 -16.38 9.81
CA THR A 28 7.01 -17.61 10.14
C THR A 28 8.43 -17.60 9.55
N ALA A 29 8.57 -17.17 8.29
CA ALA A 29 9.88 -17.04 7.64
C ALA A 29 10.77 -16.01 8.36
N LEU A 30 10.21 -14.86 8.75
CA LEU A 30 10.91 -13.81 9.48
C LEU A 30 11.40 -14.25 10.86
N GLN A 31 10.70 -15.16 11.54
CA GLN A 31 11.14 -15.69 12.84
C GLN A 31 12.41 -16.53 12.71
N GLY A 32 12.54 -17.30 11.62
CA GLY A 32 13.63 -18.24 11.40
C GLY A 32 14.85 -17.67 10.66
N ASP A 33 14.69 -16.54 9.96
CA ASP A 33 15.68 -16.02 9.03
C ASP A 33 16.14 -14.60 9.42
N ALA A 34 17.42 -14.46 9.78
CA ALA A 34 18.01 -13.17 10.14
C ALA A 34 18.26 -12.28 8.91
N ASP A 35 18.69 -12.87 7.80
CA ASP A 35 18.98 -12.15 6.55
C ASP A 35 17.68 -11.58 5.96
N LEU A 36 16.58 -12.34 6.09
CA LEU A 36 15.26 -11.89 5.67
C LEU A 36 14.76 -10.71 6.51
N ARG A 37 15.03 -10.70 7.82
CA ARG A 37 14.69 -9.58 8.69
C ARG A 37 15.49 -8.33 8.36
N GLU A 38 16.78 -8.48 8.06
CA GLU A 38 17.61 -7.36 7.59
C GLU A 38 17.06 -6.80 6.27
N THR A 39 16.72 -7.67 5.32
CA THR A 39 16.09 -7.28 4.07
C THR A 39 14.77 -6.52 4.30
N LEU A 40 13.92 -6.99 5.22
CA LEU A 40 12.67 -6.31 5.57
C LEU A 40 12.92 -4.91 6.16
N GLU A 41 13.94 -4.74 7.00
CA GLU A 41 14.29 -3.42 7.55
C GLU A 41 14.82 -2.46 6.47
N GLU A 42 15.59 -2.94 5.50
CA GLU A 42 15.98 -2.14 4.32
C GLU A 42 14.77 -1.70 3.50
N ILE A 43 13.84 -2.63 3.21
CA ILE A 43 12.60 -2.35 2.48
C ILE A 43 11.76 -1.34 3.27
N ARG A 44 11.62 -1.50 4.60
CA ARG A 44 10.90 -0.57 5.47
C ARG A 44 11.51 0.83 5.45
N ALA A 45 12.84 0.95 5.40
CA ALA A 45 13.51 2.23 5.27
C ALA A 45 13.18 2.91 3.93
N HIS A 46 13.20 2.16 2.82
CA HIS A 46 12.79 2.66 1.51
C HIS A 46 11.31 3.04 1.46
N HIS A 47 10.43 2.20 2.00
CA HIS A 47 9.00 2.47 2.09
C HIS A 47 8.73 3.80 2.81
N LYS A 48 9.43 4.07 3.92
CA LYS A 48 9.33 5.32 4.67
C LYS A 48 9.82 6.55 3.89
N ILE A 49 10.82 6.41 3.02
CA ILE A 49 11.29 7.51 2.15
C ILE A 49 10.25 7.78 1.06
N LEU A 50 9.74 6.72 0.43
CA LEU A 50 8.74 6.82 -0.63
C LEU A 50 7.42 7.41 -0.13
N SER A 51 6.94 6.99 1.05
CA SER A 51 5.70 7.52 1.63
C SER A 51 5.77 9.03 1.93
N ARG A 52 6.95 9.53 2.32
CA ARG A 52 7.18 10.97 2.55
C ARG A 52 7.12 11.81 1.27
N THR A 53 7.54 11.25 0.14
CA THR A 53 7.51 11.93 -1.15
C THR A 53 6.08 12.31 -1.57
N GLY A 54 5.07 11.59 -1.08
CA GLY A 54 3.64 11.88 -1.31
C GLY A 54 2.96 12.73 -0.23
N GLU A 55 3.59 12.96 0.93
CA GLU A 55 2.93 13.65 2.05
C GLU A 55 2.58 15.11 1.75
N GLU A 56 3.39 15.81 0.95
CA GLU A 56 3.12 17.18 0.55
C GLU A 56 1.90 17.25 -0.38
N VAL A 57 1.83 16.34 -1.36
CA VAL A 57 0.72 16.24 -2.32
C VAL A 57 -0.61 15.93 -1.62
N LEU A 58 -0.59 15.11 -0.55
CA LEU A 58 -1.78 14.79 0.22
C LEU A 58 -2.34 15.97 1.05
N LYS A 59 -1.51 16.99 1.31
CA LYS A 59 -1.90 18.21 2.04
C LYS A 59 -2.36 19.33 1.10
N GLU A 60 -2.18 19.18 -0.21
CA GLU A 60 -2.67 20.14 -1.18
C GLU A 60 -4.21 20.13 -1.26
N GLU A 61 -4.78 21.31 -1.45
CA GLU A 61 -6.23 21.39 -1.65
C GLU A 61 -6.61 20.71 -2.97
N VAL A 62 -7.53 19.74 -2.88
CA VAL A 62 -8.05 19.06 -4.08
C VAL A 62 -8.59 20.10 -5.07
N PRO A 63 -8.09 20.15 -6.32
CA PRO A 63 -8.51 21.14 -7.30
C PRO A 63 -10.02 21.15 -7.51
N ALA A 64 -10.64 22.34 -7.54
CA ALA A 64 -12.08 22.50 -7.68
C ALA A 64 -12.69 21.80 -8.92
N ARG A 65 -11.90 21.60 -9.98
CA ARG A 65 -12.32 20.81 -11.16
C ARG A 65 -12.58 19.34 -10.82
N LEU A 66 -11.78 18.74 -9.95
CA LEU A 66 -11.91 17.34 -9.53
C LEU A 66 -13.04 17.17 -8.51
N LYS A 67 -13.19 18.12 -7.58
CA LYS A 67 -14.33 18.16 -6.64
C LYS A 67 -15.68 18.11 -7.40
N ARG A 68 -15.83 18.93 -8.45
CA ARG A 68 -17.03 18.95 -9.30
C ARG A 68 -17.32 17.61 -10.00
N ILE A 69 -16.29 16.87 -10.43
CA ILE A 69 -16.48 15.55 -11.07
C ILE A 69 -17.05 14.53 -10.07
N VAL A 70 -16.52 14.51 -8.84
CA VAL A 70 -16.99 13.60 -7.79
C VAL A 70 -18.41 13.94 -7.36
N GLU A 71 -18.72 15.22 -7.17
CA GLU A 71 -20.06 15.70 -6.83
C GLU A 71 -21.08 15.34 -7.92
N ASN A 72 -20.77 15.62 -9.17
CA ASN A 72 -21.65 15.32 -10.32
C ASN A 72 -21.83 13.80 -10.52
N GLY A 73 -20.79 13.01 -10.27
CA GLY A 73 -20.85 11.55 -10.31
C GLY A 73 -21.71 10.96 -9.19
N ARG A 74 -21.65 11.51 -7.97
CA ARG A 74 -22.53 11.12 -6.84
C ARG A 74 -23.99 11.50 -7.10
N LEU A 75 -24.24 12.66 -7.69
CA LEU A 75 -25.59 13.12 -8.05
C LEU A 75 -26.21 12.25 -9.17
N SER A 76 -25.43 11.85 -10.17
CA SER A 76 -25.92 10.96 -11.24
C SER A 76 -26.26 9.56 -10.75
N ARG A 77 -25.56 9.05 -9.72
CA ARG A 77 -25.89 7.75 -9.10
C ARG A 77 -27.19 7.81 -8.29
N LYS A 78 -27.44 8.89 -7.54
CA LYS A 78 -28.72 9.07 -6.81
C LYS A 78 -29.93 9.20 -7.74
N LYS A 79 -29.77 9.81 -8.91
CA LYS A 79 -30.86 10.04 -9.87
C LYS A 79 -31.31 8.76 -10.62
N LYS A 80 -30.48 7.71 -10.63
CA LYS A 80 -30.83 6.39 -11.21
C LYS A 80 -31.52 5.44 -10.22
N MET A 81 -31.65 5.82 -8.94
CA MET A 81 -32.28 5.01 -7.90
C MET A 81 -33.72 5.47 -7.55
N HIS A 82 -34.32 6.29 -8.41
CA HIS A 82 -35.72 6.72 -8.32
C HIS A 82 -36.44 6.49 -9.64
#